data_AF-A0A173S9K3-F1
#
_entry.id   AF-A0A173S9K3-F1
#
_cell.length_a   1.000
_cell.length_b   1.000
_cell.length_c   1.000
_cell.angle_alpha   90.00
_cell.angle_beta   90.00
_cell.angle_gamma   90.00
#
_symmetry.space_group_name_H-M   'P 1'
#
loop_
_entity.id
_entity.type
_entity.pdbx_description
1 polymer ?
#
loop_
_entity_poly.entity_id
_entity_poly.type
_entity_poly.pdbx_seq_one_letter_code
_entity_poly.pdbx_strand_id
1 'polypeptide(L)'
;MSSIPQNYFVENDLIDCVQRFFSKHHVGRLLARCNGMKEKGVSSVSLLRYKLSNIFVGRSMYMQQRTGSFKEAFSKNTFYRFLNSSKTNWLRFTSLLAADIVNHDIRDLTDPERKNVFIIDDSLFNRTSCKKTELGSKVFDHTDMHFKKGFRMLTFKLE
;
A
#
# COMPACT_ATOMS: atom_id res chain seq x y z
N MET A 1 -9.87 -37.88 -5.19
CA MET A 1 -8.88 -37.07 -5.93
C MET A 1 -8.52 -35.87 -5.07
N SER A 2 -7.29 -35.81 -4.56
CA SER A 2 -6.79 -34.70 -3.77
C SER A 2 -6.28 -33.59 -4.70
N SER A 3 -6.95 -32.44 -4.72
CA SER A 3 -6.46 -31.23 -5.37
C SER A 3 -5.30 -30.64 -4.55
N ILE A 4 -4.06 -30.83 -5.02
CA ILE A 4 -2.85 -30.19 -4.47
C ILE A 4 -2.89 -28.67 -4.78
N PRO A 5 -2.34 -27.78 -3.92
CA PRO A 5 -2.87 -26.46 -3.65
C PRO A 5 -2.11 -25.36 -4.40
N GLN A 6 -2.34 -25.23 -5.72
CA GLN A 6 -1.66 -24.19 -6.52
C GLN A 6 -1.86 -22.77 -5.94
N ASN A 7 -3.05 -22.46 -5.42
CA ASN A 7 -3.32 -21.15 -4.79
C ASN A 7 -2.53 -20.90 -3.49
N TYR A 8 -2.16 -21.94 -2.75
CA TYR A 8 -1.44 -21.79 -1.48
C TYR A 8 0.06 -21.55 -1.71
N PHE A 9 0.64 -22.20 -2.72
CA PHE A 9 2.04 -22.02 -3.09
C PHE A 9 2.29 -20.58 -3.57
N VAL A 10 1.43 -20.08 -4.47
CA VAL A 10 1.50 -18.70 -4.98
C VAL A 10 1.30 -17.66 -3.87
N GLU A 11 0.42 -17.91 -2.90
CA GLU A 11 0.21 -17.01 -1.76
C GLU A 11 1.48 -16.88 -0.90
N ASN A 12 2.15 -17.99 -0.59
CA ASN A 12 3.38 -17.96 0.20
C ASN A 12 4.52 -17.26 -0.54
N ASP A 13 4.64 -17.47 -1.86
CA ASP A 13 5.66 -16.80 -2.67
C ASP A 13 5.44 -15.27 -2.71
N LEU A 14 4.19 -14.82 -2.82
CA LEU A 14 3.84 -13.40 -2.77
C LEU A 14 4.16 -12.79 -1.39
N ILE A 15 3.83 -13.50 -0.31
CA ILE A 15 4.14 -13.07 1.06
C ILE A 15 5.65 -12.98 1.27
N ASP A 16 6.42 -13.95 0.76
CA ASP A 16 7.88 -13.95 0.85
C ASP A 16 8.48 -12.81 0.01
N CYS A 17 7.95 -12.53 -1.18
CA CYS A 17 8.33 -11.37 -1.99
C CYS A 17 8.12 -10.06 -1.21
N VAL A 18 6.97 -9.89 -0.57
CA VAL A 18 6.70 -8.73 0.29
C VAL A 18 7.69 -8.66 1.46
N GLN A 19 8.03 -9.79 2.07
CA GLN A 19 9.02 -9.82 3.16
C GLN A 19 10.42 -9.39 2.67
N ARG A 20 10.87 -9.91 1.54
CA ARG A 20 12.15 -9.52 0.92
C ARG A 20 12.16 -8.04 0.58
N PHE A 21 11.06 -7.52 0.01
CA PHE A 21 10.90 -6.08 -0.26
C PHE A 21 11.05 -5.23 1.01
N PHE A 22 10.42 -5.63 2.11
CA PHE A 22 10.52 -4.91 3.39
C PHE A 22 11.95 -4.86 3.92
N SER A 23 12.68 -5.97 3.79
CA SER A 23 14.07 -6.06 4.22
C SER A 23 14.98 -5.24 3.32
N LYS A 24 14.85 -5.38 2.00
CA LYS A 24 15.65 -4.70 0.98
C LYS A 24 15.56 -3.18 1.09
N HIS A 25 14.35 -2.63 1.17
CA HIS A 25 14.10 -1.18 1.21
C HIS A 25 13.98 -0.63 2.64
N HIS A 26 14.40 -1.41 3.64
CA HIS A 26 14.39 -1.02 5.05
C HIS A 26 13.07 -0.36 5.51
N VAL A 27 11.94 -0.91 5.07
CA VAL A 27 10.61 -0.29 5.22
C VAL A 27 10.30 0.06 6.67
N GLY A 28 10.73 -0.77 7.62
CA GLY A 28 10.58 -0.47 9.06
C GLY A 28 11.30 0.81 9.51
N ARG A 29 12.50 1.06 9.00
CA ARG A 29 13.27 2.28 9.31
C ARG A 29 12.60 3.52 8.71
N LEU A 30 12.12 3.41 7.46
CA LEU A 30 11.39 4.49 6.80
C LEU A 30 10.08 4.81 7.53
N LEU A 31 9.34 3.77 7.94
CA LEU A 31 8.12 3.91 8.72
C LEU A 31 8.40 4.61 10.06
N ALA A 32 9.52 4.30 10.71
CA ALA A 32 9.92 4.96 11.94
C ALA A 32 10.24 6.45 11.76
N ARG A 33 10.99 6.81 10.71
CA ARG A 33 11.28 8.21 10.34
C ARG A 33 10.03 9.03 10.01
N CYS A 34 8.91 8.36 9.76
CA CYS A 34 7.62 8.97 9.42
C CYS A 34 6.59 8.84 10.55
N ASN A 35 7.03 8.59 11.79
CA ASN A 35 6.16 8.48 12.97
C ASN A 35 5.10 7.36 12.85
N GLY A 36 5.44 6.28 12.15
CA GLY A 36 4.58 5.11 11.97
C GLY A 36 4.77 4.02 13.04
N MET A 37 5.64 4.23 14.03
CA MET A 37 5.85 3.26 15.10
C MET A 37 4.77 3.33 16.16
N LYS A 38 4.49 2.17 16.76
CA LYS A 38 3.65 2.05 17.94
C LYS A 38 4.54 1.89 19.17
N GLU A 39 4.08 2.45 20.28
CA GLU A 39 4.79 2.37 21.56
C GLU A 39 4.75 0.97 22.17
N LYS A 40 3.65 0.23 21.99
CA LYS A 40 3.42 -1.07 22.63
C LYS A 40 2.62 -2.05 21.75
N GLY A 41 2.74 -3.34 22.09
CA GLY A 41 2.01 -4.44 21.46
C GLY A 41 2.58 -4.84 20.11
N VAL A 42 1.70 -5.26 19.19
CA VAL A 42 2.10 -5.78 17.87
C VAL A 42 2.81 -4.71 17.03
N SER A 43 3.91 -5.11 16.39
CA SER A 43 4.74 -4.29 15.53
C SER A 43 3.96 -3.61 14.41
N SER A 44 4.19 -2.30 14.23
CA SER A 44 3.68 -1.54 13.09
C SER A 44 4.12 -2.11 11.75
N VAL A 45 5.35 -2.64 11.69
CA VAL A 45 5.91 -3.23 10.47
C VAL A 45 5.12 -4.49 10.09
N SER A 46 4.75 -5.32 11.07
CA SER A 46 3.93 -6.51 10.83
C SER A 46 2.52 -6.14 10.35
N LEU A 47 1.91 -5.10 10.92
CA LEU A 47 0.60 -4.60 10.47
C LEU A 47 0.65 -4.08 9.02
N LEU A 48 1.70 -3.32 8.68
CA LEU A 48 1.91 -2.83 7.32
C LEU A 48 2.18 -3.97 6.34
N ARG A 49 3.00 -4.94 6.73
CA ARG A 49 3.30 -6.14 5.92
C ARG A 49 2.03 -6.94 5.65
N TYR A 50 1.21 -7.16 6.67
CA TYR A 50 -0.09 -7.82 6.51
C TYR A 50 -1.01 -7.04 5.57
N LYS A 51 -1.07 -5.71 5.68
CA LYS A 51 -1.86 -4.88 4.74
C LYS A 51 -1.37 -5.04 3.30
N LEU A 52 -0.06 -4.98 3.08
CA LEU A 52 0.51 -5.05 1.74
C LEU A 52 0.36 -6.45 1.13
N SER A 53 0.60 -7.50 1.92
CA SER A 53 0.41 -8.89 1.49
C SER A 53 -1.03 -9.15 1.05
N ASN A 54 -2.02 -8.65 1.80
CA ASN A 54 -3.42 -8.76 1.42
C ASN A 54 -3.75 -8.08 0.08
N ILE A 55 -3.07 -6.99 -0.29
CA ILE A 55 -3.27 -6.34 -1.59
C ILE A 55 -2.83 -7.28 -2.71
N PHE A 56 -1.63 -7.86 -2.61
CA PHE A 56 -1.09 -8.76 -3.63
C PHE A 56 -1.81 -10.10 -3.73
N VAL A 57 -2.24 -10.65 -2.59
CA VAL A 57 -3.01 -11.91 -2.54
C VAL A 57 -4.48 -11.68 -2.93
N GLY A 58 -4.92 -10.42 -3.08
CA GLY A 58 -6.32 -10.10 -3.42
C GLY A 58 -7.32 -10.40 -2.29
N ARG A 59 -6.87 -10.33 -1.02
CA ARG A 59 -7.69 -10.58 0.16
C ARG A 59 -7.98 -9.31 0.94
N SER A 60 -9.00 -9.38 1.78
CA SER A 60 -9.27 -8.33 2.76
C SER A 60 -9.45 -8.93 4.15
N MET A 61 -9.01 -8.20 5.17
CA MET A 61 -9.23 -8.57 6.57
C MET A 61 -10.72 -8.80 6.86
N TYR A 62 -11.60 -8.00 6.26
CA TYR A 62 -13.05 -8.16 6.39
C TYR A 62 -13.52 -9.54 5.92
N MET A 63 -13.09 -9.97 4.73
CA MET A 63 -13.45 -11.29 4.22
C MET A 63 -12.85 -12.40 5.07
N GLN A 64 -11.58 -12.29 5.48
CA GLN A 64 -10.93 -13.27 6.35
C GLN A 64 -11.63 -13.42 7.70
N GLN A 65 -12.16 -12.33 8.27
CA GLN A 65 -12.95 -12.39 9.50
C GLN A 65 -14.30 -13.09 9.27
N ARG A 66 -14.97 -12.83 8.14
CA ARG A 66 -16.24 -13.47 7.81
C ARG A 66 -16.11 -14.96 7.54
N THR A 67 -15.02 -15.39 6.93
CA THR A 67 -14.75 -16.80 6.60
C THR A 67 -14.06 -17.55 7.73
N GLY A 68 -13.72 -16.90 8.85
CA GLY A 68 -12.97 -17.49 9.95
C GLY A 68 -11.51 -17.80 9.62
N SER A 69 -10.98 -17.31 8.49
CA SER A 69 -9.61 -17.54 8.06
C SER A 69 -8.61 -16.51 8.58
N PHE A 70 -9.05 -15.55 9.38
CA PHE A 70 -8.19 -14.58 10.05
C PHE A 70 -7.43 -15.23 11.21
N LYS A 71 -6.12 -15.41 11.05
CA LYS A 71 -5.24 -16.10 12.02
C LYS A 71 -4.19 -15.21 12.67
N GLU A 72 -4.27 -13.90 12.44
CA GLU A 72 -3.28 -12.96 12.97
C GLU A 72 -3.43 -12.77 14.48
N ALA A 73 -2.31 -12.56 15.17
CA ALA A 73 -2.27 -12.35 16.63
C ALA A 73 -2.76 -10.95 17.08
N PHE A 74 -3.32 -10.13 16.18
CA PHE A 74 -3.83 -8.81 16.49
C PHE A 74 -5.33 -8.67 16.20
N SER A 75 -5.99 -7.79 16.95
CA SER A 75 -7.39 -7.47 16.70
C SER A 75 -7.58 -6.53 15.49
N LYS A 76 -8.77 -6.57 14.90
CA LYS A 76 -9.26 -5.56 13.94
C LYS A 76 -9.02 -4.13 14.41
N ASN A 77 -9.29 -3.84 15.69
CA ASN A 77 -9.14 -2.51 16.26
C ASN A 77 -7.68 -2.06 16.26
N THR A 78 -6.75 -2.98 16.55
CA THR A 78 -5.31 -2.71 16.49
C THR A 78 -4.87 -2.32 15.08
N PHE A 79 -5.39 -3.03 14.06
CA PHE A 79 -5.08 -2.75 12.66
C PHE A 79 -5.60 -1.38 12.19
N TYR A 80 -6.86 -1.06 12.48
CA TYR A 80 -7.44 0.23 12.07
C TYR A 80 -6.87 1.41 12.84
N ARG A 81 -6.53 1.27 14.13
CA ARG A 81 -5.84 2.34 14.89
C ARG A 81 -4.47 2.66 14.29
N PHE A 82 -3.76 1.66 13.79
CA PHE A 82 -2.51 1.87 13.08
C PHE A 82 -2.72 2.63 11.76
N LEU A 83 -3.64 2.18 10.91
CA LEU A 83 -3.89 2.81 9.61
C LEU A 83 -4.44 4.24 9.72
N ASN A 84 -5.28 4.49 10.73
CA ASN A 84 -5.94 5.78 10.95
C ASN A 84 -5.14 6.71 11.89
N SER A 85 -3.89 6.35 12.21
CA SER A 85 -3.03 7.19 13.05
C SER A 85 -2.75 8.52 12.35
N SER A 86 -3.21 9.63 12.94
CA SER A 86 -2.89 10.99 12.47
C SER A 86 -1.42 11.37 12.66
N LYS A 87 -0.68 10.62 13.49
CA LYS A 87 0.75 10.85 13.73
C LYS A 87 1.60 10.42 12.55
N THR A 88 1.14 9.46 11.75
CA THR A 88 1.94 8.84 10.69
C THR A 88 1.91 9.70 9.43
N ASN A 89 3.08 10.17 9.00
CA ASN A 89 3.22 10.94 7.77
C ASN A 89 3.34 10.02 6.55
N TRP A 90 2.19 9.62 6.01
CA TRP A 90 2.13 8.70 4.87
C TRP A 90 2.76 9.28 3.59
N LEU A 91 2.62 10.58 3.34
CA LEU A 91 3.23 11.24 2.18
C LEU A 91 4.75 11.16 2.23
N ARG A 92 5.35 11.54 3.38
CA ARG A 92 6.80 11.44 3.59
C ARG A 92 7.27 9.99 3.48
N PHE A 93 6.50 9.04 4.02
CA PHE A 93 6.82 7.62 3.92
C PHE A 93 6.88 7.17 2.47
N THR A 94 5.84 7.47 1.67
CA THR A 94 5.81 7.08 0.25
C THR A 94 6.90 7.75 -0.57
N SER A 95 7.21 9.03 -0.31
CA SER A 95 8.29 9.73 -1.01
C SER A 95 9.67 9.17 -0.67
N LEU A 96 9.94 8.86 0.60
CA LEU A 96 11.20 8.26 1.01
C LEU A 96 11.36 6.85 0.46
N LEU A 97 10.29 6.04 0.45
CA LEU A 97 10.33 4.70 -0.13
C LEU A 97 10.54 4.75 -1.64
N ALA A 98 9.86 5.67 -2.34
CA ALA A 98 10.06 5.86 -3.78
C ALA A 98 11.51 6.27 -4.09
N ALA A 99 12.07 7.21 -3.34
CA ALA A 99 13.46 7.62 -3.50
C ALA A 99 14.44 6.46 -3.24
N ASP A 100 14.17 5.62 -2.22
CA ASP A 100 14.99 4.45 -1.93
C ASP A 100 14.97 3.44 -3.09
N ILE A 101 13.80 3.13 -3.63
CA ILE A 101 13.65 2.24 -4.79
C ILE A 101 14.35 2.82 -6.02
N VAL A 102 14.14 4.10 -6.33
CA VAL A 102 14.76 4.74 -7.49
C VAL A 102 16.28 4.66 -7.42
N ASN A 103 16.86 5.00 -6.26
CA ASN A 103 18.31 5.07 -6.11
C ASN A 103 19.02 3.72 -6.07
N HIS A 104 18.35 2.66 -5.60
CA HIS A 104 18.98 1.34 -5.44
C HIS A 104 18.60 0.32 -6.50
N ASP A 105 17.45 0.49 -7.17
CA ASP A 105 16.93 -0.50 -8.12
C ASP A 105 16.78 0.04 -9.54
N ILE A 106 16.39 1.31 -9.70
CA ILE A 106 16.03 1.84 -11.02
C ILE A 106 17.23 2.54 -11.67
N ARG A 107 17.99 3.34 -10.90
CA ARG A 107 19.07 4.17 -11.43
C ARG A 107 20.10 3.39 -12.24
N ASP A 108 20.52 2.24 -11.72
CA ASP A 108 21.54 1.40 -12.37
C ASP A 108 20.98 0.60 -13.57
N LEU A 109 19.66 0.59 -13.76
CA LEU A 109 18.98 0.05 -14.94
C LEU A 109 18.77 1.10 -16.03
N THR A 110 19.20 2.34 -15.79
CA THR A 110 19.07 3.46 -16.73
C THR A 110 20.43 4.00 -17.14
N ASP A 111 20.51 4.59 -18.34
CA ASP A 111 21.73 5.24 -18.82
C ASP A 111 22.12 6.41 -17.89
N PRO A 112 23.39 6.54 -17.45
CA PRO A 112 23.86 7.69 -16.67
C PRO A 112 23.59 9.04 -17.33
N GLU A 113 23.53 9.09 -18.66
CA GLU A 113 23.23 10.30 -19.46
C GLU A 113 21.73 10.48 -19.71
N ARG A 114 20.87 9.65 -19.12
CA ARG A 114 19.42 9.77 -19.23
C ARG A 114 18.97 11.12 -18.69
N LYS A 115 18.25 11.86 -19.54
CA LYS A 115 17.56 13.08 -19.13
C LYS A 115 16.34 12.72 -18.31
N ASN A 116 16.36 13.07 -17.02
CA ASN A 116 15.20 12.92 -16.15
C ASN A 116 14.10 13.90 -16.56
N VAL A 117 12.87 13.42 -16.64
CA VAL A 117 11.67 14.24 -16.85
C VAL A 117 10.79 14.21 -15.61
N PHE A 118 10.25 15.36 -15.26
CA PHE A 118 9.27 15.49 -14.18
C PHE A 118 7.87 15.55 -14.79
N ILE A 119 7.14 14.44 -14.69
CA ILE A 119 5.81 14.30 -15.26
C ILE A 119 4.78 14.61 -14.17
N ILE A 120 3.84 15.49 -14.51
CA ILE A 120 2.69 15.83 -13.69
C ILE A 120 1.45 15.34 -14.43
N ASP A 121 0.72 14.42 -13.80
CA ASP A 121 -0.52 13.88 -14.35
C ASP A 121 -1.61 13.85 -13.27
N ASP A 122 -2.86 14.07 -13.66
CA ASP A 122 -3.98 14.07 -12.75
C ASP A 122 -4.95 12.90 -13.02
N SER A 123 -5.00 11.99 -12.06
CA SER A 123 -5.83 10.79 -12.14
C SER A 123 -7.05 10.90 -11.23
N LEU A 124 -8.16 10.30 -11.63
CA LEU A 124 -9.33 10.19 -10.76
C LEU A 124 -9.16 9.03 -9.77
N PHE A 125 -9.07 9.34 -8.48
CA PHE A 125 -9.08 8.34 -7.42
C PHE A 125 -10.53 8.07 -6.97
N ASN A 126 -11.17 7.11 -7.65
CA ASN A 126 -12.56 6.74 -7.40
C ASN A 126 -12.77 6.07 -6.04
N ARG A 127 -13.88 6.41 -5.38
CA ARG A 127 -14.27 5.94 -4.05
C ARG A 127 -15.76 5.57 -4.03
N THR A 128 -16.06 4.35 -4.48
CA THR A 128 -17.44 3.85 -4.65
C THR A 128 -18.21 3.60 -3.35
N SER A 129 -17.54 3.41 -2.22
CA SER A 129 -18.15 3.01 -0.93
C SER A 129 -18.02 4.05 0.19
N CYS A 130 -17.87 5.32 -0.19
CA CYS A 130 -17.58 6.42 0.71
C CYS A 130 -18.83 7.21 1.12
N LYS A 131 -19.68 6.61 1.97
CA LYS A 131 -20.87 7.31 2.52
C LYS A 131 -20.52 8.49 3.45
N LYS A 132 -19.33 8.47 4.08
CA LYS A 132 -18.87 9.47 5.07
C LYS A 132 -17.45 9.99 4.80
N THR A 133 -16.97 9.92 3.56
CA THR A 133 -15.63 10.44 3.26
C THR A 133 -15.71 11.93 3.01
N GLU A 134 -15.15 12.68 3.93
CA GLU A 134 -15.03 14.13 3.83
C GLU A 134 -14.17 14.51 2.61
N LEU A 135 -14.49 15.65 2.00
CA LEU A 135 -13.76 16.24 0.87
C LEU A 135 -13.78 15.42 -0.44
N GLY A 136 -14.59 14.36 -0.53
CA GLY A 136 -14.84 13.68 -1.79
C GLY A 136 -15.71 14.52 -2.72
N SER A 137 -15.24 14.80 -3.94
CA SER A 137 -16.01 15.52 -4.95
C SER A 137 -16.71 14.55 -5.91
N LYS A 138 -17.81 15.01 -6.49
CA LYS A 138 -18.47 14.32 -7.61
C LYS A 138 -17.81 14.82 -8.90
N VAL A 139 -17.05 13.96 -9.56
CA VAL A 139 -16.30 14.28 -10.79
C VAL A 139 -16.92 13.50 -11.93
N PHE A 140 -17.07 14.14 -13.10
CA PHE A 140 -17.46 13.43 -14.32
C PHE A 140 -16.25 12.70 -14.87
N ASP A 141 -16.34 11.37 -14.97
CA ASP A 141 -15.31 10.57 -15.61
C ASP A 141 -15.60 10.49 -17.11
N HIS A 142 -14.73 11.13 -17.90
CA HIS A 142 -14.83 11.15 -19.36
C HIS A 142 -14.51 9.79 -20.00
N THR A 143 -13.88 8.87 -19.27
CA THR A 143 -13.57 7.52 -19.77
C THR A 143 -14.80 6.63 -19.73
N ASP A 144 -15.44 6.54 -18.57
CA ASP A 144 -16.65 5.72 -18.39
C ASP A 144 -17.95 6.48 -18.72
N MET A 145 -17.88 7.79 -18.98
CA MET A 145 -19.04 8.68 -19.20
C MET A 145 -20.04 8.71 -18.02
N HIS A 146 -19.55 8.54 -16.80
CA HIS A 146 -20.36 8.51 -15.58
C HIS A 146 -19.79 9.43 -14.49
N PHE A 147 -20.67 9.95 -13.65
CA PHE A 147 -20.22 10.65 -12.44
C PHE A 147 -19.72 9.65 -11.39
N LYS A 148 -18.50 9.89 -10.90
CA LYS A 148 -17.87 9.13 -9.83
C LYS A 148 -17.63 10.05 -8.63
N LYS A 149 -17.73 9.49 -7.42
CA LYS A 149 -17.33 10.18 -6.19
C LYS A 149 -15.89 9.80 -5.86
N GLY A 150 -15.04 10.77 -5.57
CA GLY A 150 -13.62 10.48 -5.35
C GLY A 150 -12.80 11.73 -5.10
N PHE A 151 -11.50 11.60 -5.36
CA PHE A 151 -10.53 12.68 -5.27
C PHE A 151 -9.81 12.84 -6.61
N ARG A 152 -9.37 14.06 -6.94
CA ARG A 152 -8.39 14.25 -8.00
C ARG A 152 -7.01 14.02 -7.39
N MET A 153 -6.33 12.98 -7.85
CA MET A 153 -5.00 12.60 -7.40
C MET A 153 -3.98 13.16 -8.38
N LEU A 154 -3.23 14.17 -7.94
CA LEU A 154 -2.09 14.67 -8.68
C LEU A 154 -0.92 13.72 -8.46
N THR A 155 -0.44 13.11 -9.54
CA THR A 155 0.66 12.15 -9.54
C THR A 155 1.90 12.83 -10.07
N PHE A 156 2.99 12.70 -9.32
CA PHE A 156 4.31 13.19 -9.70
C PHE A 156 5.20 11.99 -10.00
N LYS A 157 5.70 11.89 -11.23
CA LYS A 157 6.63 10.84 -11.63
C LYS A 157 7.97 11.46 -12.03
N LEU A 158 9.03 10.81 -11.58
CA LEU A 158 10.39 11.01 -12.08
C LEU A 158 10.66 9.82 -13.00
N GLU A 159 10.79 10.10 -14.29
CA GLU A 159 11.22 9.11 -15.29
C GLU A 159 12.59 9.48 -15.82
#